data_AF-A0A081BYQ6-F1
#
_entry.id   AF-A0A081BYQ6-F1
#
_cell.length_a   1.000
_cell.length_b   1.000
_cell.length_c   1.000
_cell.angle_alpha   90.00
_cell.angle_beta   90.00
_cell.angle_gamma   90.00
#
_symmetry.space_group_name_H-M   'P 1'
#
loop_
_entity.id
_entity.type
_entity.pdbx_description
1 polymer ?
#
loop_
_entity_poly.entity_id
_entity_poly.type
_entity_poly.pdbx_seq_one_letter_code
_entity_poly.pdbx_strand_id
1 'polypeptide(L)'
;MNTIKKEEFDYQQYMREHPPDSARIQRGPVARKQRFEAARMKTAIHIDEDILEHFHEMVSEAQSCENLINQALREWLSAKTMKDLFREEIEHVLQQTFSVVQLHSQQTREGTF
;
A
#
# COMPACT_ATOMS: atom_id res chain seq x y z
N MET A 1 -18.61 45.17 26.51
CA MET A 1 -17.47 44.41 25.98
C MET A 1 -16.59 44.00 27.16
N ASN A 2 -16.76 42.80 27.70
CA ASN A 2 -15.90 42.27 28.77
C ASN A 2 -14.86 41.34 28.14
N THR A 3 -13.64 41.84 27.96
CA THR A 3 -12.49 41.01 27.59
C THR A 3 -12.11 40.17 28.80
N ILE A 4 -12.58 38.92 28.82
CA ILE A 4 -12.13 37.89 29.76
C ILE A 4 -10.62 37.77 29.57
N LYS A 5 -9.86 38.16 30.59
CA LYS A 5 -8.41 37.98 30.65
C LYS A 5 -8.13 36.49 30.50
N LYS A 6 -7.52 36.08 29.38
CA LYS A 6 -7.01 34.72 29.23
C LYS A 6 -5.92 34.54 30.29
N GLU A 7 -6.17 33.67 31.26
CA GLU A 7 -5.15 33.23 32.20
C GLU A 7 -3.94 32.72 31.40
N GLU A 8 -2.79 33.32 31.65
CA GLU A 8 -1.54 32.98 30.98
C GLU A 8 -1.09 31.63 31.54
N PHE A 9 -1.29 30.56 30.78
CA PHE A 9 -0.98 29.20 31.22
C PHE A 9 0.53 29.04 31.42
N ASP A 10 0.96 28.91 32.69
CA ASP A 10 2.36 28.67 33.02
C ASP A 10 2.74 27.21 32.74
N TYR A 11 3.24 27.01 31.52
CA TYR A 11 3.73 25.73 31.05
C TYR A 11 4.88 25.18 31.90
N GLN A 12 5.71 26.04 32.50
CA GLN A 12 6.84 25.61 33.33
C GLN A 12 6.39 25.10 34.69
N GLN A 13 5.34 25.70 35.26
CA GLN A 13 4.70 25.17 36.47
C GLN A 13 4.01 23.84 36.18
N TYR A 14 3.23 23.75 35.11
CA TYR A 14 2.52 22.54 34.72
C TYR A 14 3.47 21.33 34.53
N MET A 15 4.60 21.52 33.84
CA MET A 15 5.57 20.45 33.60
C MET A 15 6.32 19.99 34.86
N ARG A 16 6.39 20.83 35.90
CA ARG A 16 6.93 20.43 37.20
C ARG A 16 5.94 19.57 37.99
N GLU A 17 4.65 19.91 37.91
CA GLU A 17 3.58 19.18 38.60
C GLU A 17 3.21 17.87 37.88
N HIS A 18 3.36 17.84 36.55
CA HIS A 18 3.01 16.70 35.70
C HIS A 18 4.22 16.27 34.86
N PRO A 19 5.31 15.80 35.49
CA PRO A 19 6.47 15.35 34.75
C PRO A 19 6.06 14.19 33.82
N PRO A 20 6.53 14.18 32.56
CA PRO A 20 6.19 13.11 31.65
C PRO A 20 6.75 11.79 32.16
N ASP A 21 5.92 10.76 32.15
CA ASP A 21 6.28 9.41 32.57
C ASP A 21 7.41 8.87 31.68
N SER A 22 8.60 8.78 32.26
CA SER A 22 9.81 8.34 31.57
C SER A 22 9.71 6.90 31.05
N ALA A 23 8.87 6.06 31.66
CA ALA A 23 8.63 4.69 31.20
C ALA A 23 7.77 4.64 29.92
N ARG A 24 6.93 5.65 29.68
CA ARG A 24 6.10 5.78 28.47
C ARG A 24 6.83 6.51 27.34
N ILE A 25 7.89 7.23 27.67
CA ILE A 25 8.74 7.90 26.70
C ILE A 25 9.63 6.85 26.02
N GLN A 26 9.10 6.22 24.97
CA GLN A 26 9.83 5.26 24.15
C GLN A 26 11.00 5.95 23.43
N ARG A 27 12.16 5.98 24.08
CA ARG A 27 13.45 6.44 23.55
C ARG A 27 14.31 5.22 23.27
N GLY A 28 14.85 5.15 22.06
CA GLY A 28 15.77 4.07 21.67
C GLY A 28 15.72 3.76 20.17
N PRO A 29 16.69 2.99 19.67
CA PRO A 29 16.79 2.64 18.25
C PRO A 29 15.57 1.88 17.73
N VAL A 30 14.90 1.08 18.57
CA VAL A 30 13.67 0.35 18.22
C VAL A 30 12.49 1.30 18.02
N ALA A 31 12.25 2.22 18.95
CA ALA A 31 11.20 3.22 18.82
C ALA A 31 11.46 4.18 17.65
N ARG A 32 12.74 4.50 17.38
CA ARG A 32 13.14 5.26 16.19
C ARG A 32 12.89 4.47 14.90
N LYS A 33 13.19 3.18 14.87
CA LYS A 33 12.92 2.29 13.73
C LYS A 33 11.41 2.16 13.47
N GLN A 34 10.59 2.02 14.51
CA GLN A 34 9.13 1.99 14.37
C GLN A 34 8.57 3.31 13.80
N ARG A 35 9.05 4.47 14.29
CA ARG A 35 8.67 5.78 13.71
C ARG A 35 9.13 5.91 12.26
N PHE A 36 10.33 5.42 11.95
CA PHE A 36 10.88 5.44 10.61
C PHE A 36 10.11 4.52 9.66
N GLU A 37 9.75 3.30 10.08
CA GLU A 37 8.93 2.37 9.29
C GLU A 37 7.52 2.94 9.08
N ALA A 38 6.88 3.49 10.12
CA ALA A 38 5.58 4.17 10.00
C ALA A 38 5.63 5.37 9.04
N ALA A 39 6.75 6.10 8.98
CA ALA A 39 6.97 7.17 8.02
C ALA A 39 7.26 6.65 6.61
N ARG A 40 8.03 5.56 6.47
CA ARG A 40 8.36 4.92 5.18
C ARG A 40 7.16 4.28 4.50
N MET A 41 6.13 3.90 5.26
CA MET A 41 4.86 3.39 4.72
C MET A 41 3.98 4.48 4.09
N LYS A 42 4.32 5.77 4.26
CA LYS A 42 3.59 6.88 3.63
C LYS A 42 4.16 7.19 2.26
N THR A 43 3.91 6.31 1.30
CA THR A 43 4.04 6.68 -0.12
C THR A 43 2.89 7.62 -0.43
N ALA A 44 3.18 8.90 -0.67
CA ALA A 44 2.17 9.84 -1.14
C ALA A 44 1.82 9.48 -2.59
N ILE A 45 0.58 9.05 -2.82
CA ILE A 45 0.04 8.80 -4.16
C ILE A 45 -0.77 10.04 -4.52
N HIS A 46 -0.47 10.65 -5.66
CA HIS A 46 -1.34 11.66 -6.23
C HIS A 46 -2.49 10.97 -6.95
N ILE A 47 -3.72 11.35 -6.62
CA ILE A 47 -4.93 10.91 -7.29
C ILE A 47 -5.54 12.16 -7.89
N ASP A 48 -5.84 12.12 -9.17
CA ASP A 48 -6.46 13.24 -9.88
C ASP A 48 -7.85 13.53 -9.29
N GLU A 49 -8.26 14.80 -9.35
CA GLU A 49 -9.44 15.29 -8.64
C GLU A 49 -10.74 14.69 -9.19
N ASP A 50 -10.82 14.46 -10.51
CA ASP A 50 -11.95 13.78 -11.16
C ASP A 50 -12.13 12.34 -10.66
N ILE A 51 -11.03 11.62 -10.45
CA ILE A 51 -11.05 10.26 -9.90
C ILE A 51 -11.51 10.29 -8.43
N LEU A 52 -11.03 11.25 -7.64
CA LEU A 52 -11.47 11.43 -6.25
C LEU A 52 -12.97 11.72 -6.16
N GLU A 53 -13.51 12.57 -7.04
CA GLU A 53 -14.94 12.85 -7.12
C GLU A 53 -15.76 11.58 -7.35
N HIS A 54 -15.33 10.70 -8.26
CA HIS A 54 -16.00 9.43 -8.50
C HIS A 54 -16.02 8.54 -7.25
N PHE A 55 -14.91 8.48 -6.50
CA PHE A 55 -14.89 7.74 -5.24
C PHE A 55 -15.83 8.36 -4.20
N HIS A 56 -15.95 9.68 -4.15
CA HIS A 56 -16.89 10.36 -3.26
C HIS A 56 -18.35 10.07 -3.61
N GLU A 57 -18.70 9.98 -4.89
CA GLU A 57 -20.06 9.63 -5.34
C GLU A 57 -20.44 8.18 -5.01
N MET A 58 -19.46 7.27 -4.98
CA MET A 58 -19.68 5.84 -4.71
C MET A 58 -19.79 5.51 -3.21
N VAL A 59 -19.45 6.45 -2.32
CA VAL A 59 -19.47 6.24 -0.88
C VAL A 59 -20.90 6.26 -0.34
N SER A 60 -21.29 5.18 0.33
CA SER A 60 -22.51 5.15 1.16
C SER A 60 -22.27 5.78 2.53
N GLU A 61 -23.32 6.25 3.22
CA GLU A 61 -23.24 6.99 4.49
C GLU A 61 -22.40 6.33 5.61
N ALA A 62 -22.15 5.02 5.52
CA ALA A 62 -21.39 4.25 6.52
C ALA A 62 -19.90 4.02 6.16
N GLN A 63 -19.44 4.41 4.96
CA GLN A 63 -18.09 4.11 4.48
C GLN A 63 -17.28 5.39 4.29
N SER A 64 -15.97 5.36 4.51
CA SER A 64 -15.10 6.49 4.16
C SER A 64 -14.57 6.33 2.74
N CYS A 65 -14.44 7.45 2.02
CA CYS A 65 -13.82 7.50 0.70
C CYS A 65 -12.41 6.87 0.71
N GLU A 66 -11.63 7.15 1.75
CA GLU A 66 -10.30 6.54 1.95
C GLU A 66 -10.35 5.01 2.03
N ASN A 67 -11.35 4.43 2.70
CA ASN A 67 -11.48 2.97 2.80
C ASN A 67 -11.80 2.36 1.44
N LEU A 68 -12.64 3.03 0.64
CA LEU A 68 -13.00 2.58 -0.71
C LEU A 68 -11.79 2.64 -1.66
N ILE A 69 -11.02 3.73 -1.62
CA ILE A 69 -9.76 3.88 -2.37
C ILE A 69 -8.76 2.79 -1.97
N ASN A 70 -8.59 2.55 -0.67
CA ASN A 70 -7.69 1.51 -0.18
C ASN A 70 -8.12 0.10 -0.62
N GLN A 71 -9.42 -0.17 -0.66
CA GLN A 71 -9.95 -1.44 -1.17
C GLN A 71 -9.67 -1.59 -2.66
N ALA A 72 -9.99 -0.58 -3.47
CA ALA A 72 -9.74 -0.59 -4.92
C ALA A 72 -8.25 -0.82 -5.24
N LEU A 73 -7.35 -0.16 -4.51
CA LEU A 73 -5.90 -0.35 -4.67
C LEU A 73 -5.46 -1.78 -4.35
N ARG A 74 -6.01 -2.41 -3.30
CA ARG A 74 -5.72 -3.81 -2.95
C ARG A 74 -6.20 -4.79 -4.01
N GLU A 75 -7.41 -4.57 -4.52
CA GLU A 75 -7.98 -5.39 -5.59
C GLU A 75 -7.18 -5.26 -6.87
N TRP A 76 -6.79 -4.03 -7.24
CA TRP A 76 -5.95 -3.78 -8.40
C TRP A 76 -4.57 -4.45 -8.31
N LEU A 77 -3.89 -4.34 -7.16
CA LEU A 77 -2.60 -5.02 -6.94
C LEU A 77 -2.74 -6.55 -7.03
N SER A 78 -3.83 -7.10 -6.48
CA SER A 78 -4.12 -8.54 -6.54
C SER A 78 -4.37 -8.99 -7.99
N ALA A 79 -5.18 -8.23 -8.74
CA ALA A 79 -5.49 -8.50 -10.14
C ALA A 79 -4.25 -8.40 -11.04
N LYS A 80 -3.38 -7.42 -10.79
CA LYS A 80 -2.10 -7.29 -11.50
C LYS A 80 -1.20 -8.51 -11.25
N THR A 81 -1.07 -8.91 -10.00
CA THR A 81 -0.30 -10.10 -9.63
C THR A 81 -0.84 -11.36 -10.30
N MET A 82 -2.16 -11.55 -10.32
CA MET A 82 -2.78 -12.68 -11.02
C MET A 82 -2.53 -12.61 -12.53
N LYS A 83 -2.69 -11.44 -13.16
CA LYS A 83 -2.44 -11.26 -14.60
C LYS A 83 -1.00 -11.59 -14.98
N ASP A 84 -0.05 -11.19 -14.14
CA ASP A 84 1.37 -11.46 -14.35
C ASP A 84 1.64 -12.98 -14.22
N LEU A 85 1.07 -13.65 -13.22
CA LEU A 85 1.15 -15.12 -13.08
C LEU A 85 0.52 -15.87 -14.28
N PHE A 86 -0.65 -15.43 -14.76
CA PHE A 86 -1.28 -16.03 -15.94
C PHE A 86 -0.44 -15.85 -17.20
N ARG A 87 0.20 -14.69 -17.36
CA ARG A 87 1.10 -14.42 -18.49
C ARG A 87 2.29 -15.37 -18.46
N GLU A 88 2.94 -15.51 -17.30
CA GLU A 88 4.08 -16.41 -17.12
C GLU A 88 3.70 -17.86 -17.44
N GLU A 89 2.55 -18.33 -16.96
CA GLU A 89 2.08 -19.70 -17.21
C GLU A 89 1.76 -19.94 -18.70
N ILE A 90 1.12 -18.97 -19.37
CA ILE A 90 0.85 -19.07 -20.82
C ILE A 90 2.16 -19.09 -21.61
N GLU A 91 3.12 -18.24 -21.27
CA GLU A 91 4.43 -18.22 -21.90
C GLU A 91 5.17 -19.55 -21.72
N HIS A 92 5.11 -20.13 -20.52
CA HIS A 92 5.69 -21.44 -20.22
C HIS A 92 5.04 -22.57 -21.04
N VAL A 93 3.70 -22.63 -21.09
CA VAL A 93 2.97 -23.63 -21.89
C VAL A 93 3.27 -23.47 -23.38
N LEU A 94 3.36 -22.24 -23.88
CA LEU A 94 3.76 -21.98 -25.27
C LEU A 94 5.17 -22.48 -25.54
N GLN A 95 6.14 -22.21 -24.65
CA GLN A 95 7.51 -22.72 -24.81
C GLN A 95 7.58 -24.25 -24.81
N GLN A 96 6.80 -24.91 -23.96
CA GLN A 96 6.71 -26.37 -23.94
C GLN A 96 6.11 -26.93 -25.22
N THR A 97 5.00 -26.36 -25.70
CA THR A 97 4.36 -26.79 -26.95
C THR A 97 5.25 -26.53 -28.17
N PHE A 98 5.93 -25.38 -28.25
CA PHE A 98 6.91 -25.11 -29.30
C PHE A 98 8.09 -26.10 -29.27
N SER A 99 8.57 -26.48 -28.10
CA SER A 99 9.66 -27.46 -27.94
C SER A 99 9.24 -28.86 -28.39
N VAL A 100 8.02 -29.29 -28.05
CA VAL A 100 7.45 -30.59 -28.45
C VAL A 100 7.22 -30.65 -29.96
N VAL A 101 6.72 -29.57 -30.56
CA VAL A 101 6.52 -29.48 -32.02
C VAL A 101 7.85 -29.48 -32.77
N GLN A 102 8.87 -28.76 -32.26
CA GLN A 102 10.21 -28.79 -32.85
C GLN A 102 10.84 -30.19 -32.80
N LEU A 103 10.74 -30.90 -31.67
CA LEU A 103 11.24 -32.27 -31.54
C LEU A 103 10.53 -33.25 -32.50
N HIS A 104 9.21 -33.16 -32.65
CA HIS A 104 8.45 -33.98 -33.60
C HIS A 104 8.80 -33.69 -35.06
N SER A 105 9.09 -32.43 -35.41
CA SER A 105 9.48 -32.04 -36.76
C SER A 105 10.89 -32.48 -37.15
N GLN A 106 11.76 -32.76 -36.18
CA GLN A 106 13.11 -33.30 -36.40
C GLN A 106 13.09 -34.83 -36.53
N GLN A 107 12.31 -35.55 -35.70
CA GLN A 107 12.18 -37.02 -35.82
C GLN A 107 11.54 -37.47 -37.13
N THR A 108 10.58 -36.71 -37.68
CA THR A 108 9.96 -37.04 -38.98
C THR A 108 10.91 -36.85 -40.17
N ARG A 109 12.00 -36.07 -40.02
CA ARG A 109 13.04 -35.92 -41.06
C ARG A 109 14.11 -37.01 -41.02
N GLU A 110 14.29 -37.71 -39.91
CA GLU A 110 15.29 -38.79 -39.79
C GLU A 110 14.72 -40.19 -40.05
N GLY A 111 13.40 -40.37 -40.02
CA GLY A 111 12.74 -41.67 -40.27
C GLY A 111 12.41 -42.00 -41.73
N THR A 112 12.91 -41.23 -42.69
CA THR A 112 12.73 -41.47 -44.14
C THR A 112 14.08 -41.65 -44.82
N PHE A 113 14.79 -42.73 -44.49
CA PHE A 113 15.85 -43.32 -45.30
C PHE A 113 15.82 -44.84 -45.19
#